data_AF-A0A5M3WGG4-F1
#
_entry.id   AF-A0A5M3WGG4-F1
#
_cell.length_a   1.000
_cell.length_b   1.000
_cell.length_c   1.000
_cell.angle_alpha   90.00
_cell.angle_beta   90.00
_cell.angle_gamma   90.00
#
_symmetry.space_group_name_H-M   'P 1'
#
loop_
_entity.id
_entity.type
_entity.pdbx_description
1 polymer ?
#
loop_
_entity_poly.entity_id
_entity_poly.type
_entity_poly.pdbx_seq_one_letter_code
_entity_poly.pdbx_strand_id
1 'polypeptide(L)'
;MIPHGRTAITGAQAAEIMGLNPKTFRNRGVARQAGAPKPLTVPGRKTPLWDRAQWEAYAAGRELPVWKVGTGGHPLDRLDTIEAAELLGVEPDTLHRYRAEGRLAGVDVCGVPHYWRGELEYRRDNPGAPGRPRKAG
;
A
#
# COMPACT_ATOMS: atom_id res chain seq x y z
N MET A 1 -1.06 1.77 3.64
CA MET A 1 -1.95 0.61 3.62
C MET A 1 -3.01 0.86 2.59
N ILE A 2 -3.33 -0.13 1.76
CA ILE A 2 -4.48 -0.09 0.86
C ILE A 2 -5.62 -0.87 1.54
N PRO A 3 -6.71 -0.21 1.95
CA PRO A 3 -7.83 -0.90 2.58
C PRO A 3 -8.49 -1.92 1.64
N HIS A 4 -9.08 -2.96 2.20
CA HIS A 4 -9.87 -3.92 1.42
C HIS A 4 -10.95 -3.23 0.56
N GLY A 5 -11.13 -3.72 -0.67
CA GLY A 5 -12.10 -3.16 -1.63
C GLY A 5 -11.68 -1.83 -2.27
N ARG A 6 -10.49 -1.31 -1.97
CA ARG A 6 -9.98 -0.07 -2.55
C ARG A 6 -8.99 -0.31 -3.69
N THR A 7 -9.02 0.62 -4.64
CA THR A 7 -8.12 0.60 -5.79
C THR A 7 -7.09 1.69 -5.61
N ALA A 8 -5.85 1.29 -5.37
CA ALA A 8 -4.73 2.21 -5.31
C ALA A 8 -4.31 2.64 -6.72
N ILE A 9 -3.97 3.92 -6.86
CA ILE A 9 -3.52 4.54 -8.11
C ILE A 9 -2.26 5.38 -7.89
N THR A 10 -1.49 5.53 -8.97
CA THR A 10 -0.34 6.43 -9.04
C THR A 10 -0.76 7.89 -9.26
N GLY A 11 0.19 8.81 -9.10
CA GLY A 11 -0.04 10.22 -9.37
C GLY A 11 -0.30 10.51 -10.86
N ALA A 12 0.22 9.67 -11.76
CA ALA A 12 -0.09 9.78 -13.19
C ALA A 12 -1.55 9.41 -13.47
N GLN A 13 -2.06 8.36 -12.84
CA GLN A 13 -3.47 7.96 -12.94
C GLN A 13 -4.39 8.98 -12.25
N ALA A 14 -3.97 9.57 -11.13
CA ALA A 14 -4.70 10.68 -10.51
C ALA A 14 -4.77 11.91 -11.44
N ALA A 15 -3.68 12.20 -12.14
CA ALA A 15 -3.67 13.27 -13.15
C ALA A 15 -4.65 12.99 -14.29
N GLU A 16 -4.69 11.75 -14.78
CA GLU A 16 -5.63 11.29 -15.81
C GLU A 16 -7.09 11.49 -15.37
N ILE A 17 -7.44 11.11 -14.13
CA ILE A 17 -8.79 11.34 -13.56
C ILE A 17 -9.15 12.83 -13.56
N MET A 18 -8.18 13.71 -13.30
CA MET A 18 -8.37 15.15 -13.33
C MET A 18 -8.38 15.76 -14.74
N GLY A 19 -8.23 14.96 -15.80
CA GLY A 19 -8.08 15.44 -17.17
C GLY A 19 -6.77 16.21 -17.42
N LEU A 20 -5.73 15.91 -16.64
CA LEU A 20 -4.43 16.60 -16.68
C LEU A 20 -3.33 15.65 -17.12
N ASN A 21 -2.32 16.19 -17.81
CA ASN A 21 -1.07 15.47 -17.96
C ASN A 21 -0.30 15.40 -16.61
N PRO A 22 0.53 14.37 -16.35
CA PRO A 22 1.22 14.20 -15.07
C PRO A 22 2.15 15.36 -14.68
N LYS A 23 2.76 16.03 -15.66
CA LYS A 23 3.66 17.18 -15.42
C LYS A 23 2.88 18.38 -14.89
N THR A 24 1.73 18.70 -15.50
CA THR A 24 0.84 19.78 -15.07
C THR A 24 0.27 19.50 -13.69
N PHE A 25 -0.16 18.27 -13.42
CA PHE A 25 -0.65 17.86 -12.10
C PHE A 25 0.39 18.11 -11.01
N ARG A 26 1.65 17.75 -11.27
CA ARG A 26 2.77 18.00 -10.35
C ARG A 26 3.07 19.50 -10.19
N ASN A 27 3.20 20.23 -11.29
CA ASN A 27 3.56 21.64 -11.29
C ASN A 27 2.52 22.51 -10.58
N ARG A 28 1.23 22.20 -10.75
CA ARG A 28 0.13 22.88 -10.04
C ARG A 28 -0.03 22.44 -8.59
N GLY A 29 0.75 21.45 -8.15
CA GLY A 29 0.67 20.90 -6.81
C GLY A 29 -0.71 20.36 -6.47
N VAL A 30 -1.43 19.75 -7.43
CA VAL A 30 -2.85 19.37 -7.26
C VAL A 30 -3.05 18.49 -6.04
N ALA A 31 -2.20 17.49 -5.83
CA ALA A 31 -2.23 16.61 -4.65
C ALA A 31 -1.93 17.30 -3.30
N ARG A 32 -1.52 18.59 -3.31
CA ARG A 32 -1.26 19.40 -2.11
C ARG A 32 -2.31 20.50 -1.92
N GLN A 33 -3.25 20.64 -2.84
CA GLN A 33 -4.31 21.64 -2.73
C GLN A 33 -5.25 21.28 -1.56
N ALA A 34 -5.89 22.30 -1.00
CA ALA A 34 -6.89 22.09 0.03
C ALA A 34 -8.03 21.20 -0.48
N GLY A 35 -8.43 20.23 0.32
CA GLY A 35 -9.48 19.26 -0.04
C GLY A 35 -9.04 18.13 -0.97
N ALA A 36 -7.80 18.12 -1.47
CA ALA A 36 -7.31 17.02 -2.31
C ALA A 36 -7.21 15.71 -1.50
N PRO A 37 -7.46 14.55 -2.14
CA PRO A 37 -7.31 13.24 -1.51
C PRO A 37 -5.91 13.03 -0.93
N LYS A 38 -5.86 12.50 0.29
CA LYS A 38 -4.59 12.16 0.95
C LYS A 38 -4.05 10.83 0.39
N PRO A 39 -2.72 10.64 0.34
CA PRO A 39 -2.15 9.36 0.01
C PRO A 39 -2.59 8.25 0.97
N LEU A 40 -2.75 7.03 0.45
CA LEU A 40 -2.96 5.78 1.19
C LEU A 40 -1.67 5.30 1.88
N THR A 41 -0.53 5.68 1.33
CA THR A 41 0.80 5.36 1.87
C THR A 41 1.24 6.37 2.92
N VAL A 42 2.08 5.94 3.85
CA VAL A 42 2.68 6.82 4.86
C VAL A 42 3.41 8.03 4.24
N PRO A 43 3.46 9.19 4.92
CA PRO A 43 4.23 10.34 4.46
C PRO A 43 5.71 10.00 4.19
N GLY A 44 6.32 10.64 3.20
CA GLY A 44 7.75 10.48 2.88
C GLY A 44 8.09 9.35 1.88
N ARG A 45 7.10 8.61 1.39
CA ARG A 45 7.33 7.61 0.33
C ARG A 45 7.76 8.25 -0.99
N LYS A 46 8.73 7.60 -1.66
CA LYS A 46 9.19 7.98 -3.02
C LYS A 46 8.04 7.96 -4.04
N THR A 47 7.16 6.97 -3.93
CA THR A 47 5.98 6.80 -4.79
C THR A 47 4.72 6.76 -3.92
N PRO A 48 4.11 7.92 -3.62
CA PRO A 48 2.82 7.94 -2.95
C PRO A 48 1.75 7.26 -3.81
N LEU A 49 0.86 6.50 -3.17
CA LEU A 49 -0.33 5.92 -3.80
C LEU A 49 -1.58 6.58 -3.22
N TRP A 50 -2.63 6.68 -4.01
CA TRP A 50 -3.90 7.28 -3.61
C TRP A 50 -5.07 6.35 -3.87
N ASP A 51 -6.21 6.63 -3.25
CA ASP A 51 -7.46 5.93 -3.53
C ASP A 51 -8.12 6.49 -4.80
N ARG A 52 -8.42 5.61 -5.76
CA ARG A 52 -9.10 5.97 -7.00
C ARG A 52 -10.45 6.65 -6.73
N ALA A 53 -11.28 6.08 -5.87
CA ALA A 53 -12.63 6.57 -5.64
C ALA A 53 -12.63 7.97 -5.02
N GLN A 54 -11.65 8.29 -4.16
CA GLN A 54 -11.46 9.66 -3.68
C GLN A 54 -11.06 10.64 -4.77
N TRP A 55 -10.16 10.28 -5.68
CA TRP A 55 -9.81 11.16 -6.79
C TRP A 55 -10.95 11.36 -7.78
N GLU A 56 -11.75 10.33 -8.06
CA GLU A 56 -12.94 10.43 -8.89
C GLU A 56 -14.02 11.29 -8.22
N ALA A 57 -14.20 11.19 -6.90
CA ALA A 57 -15.09 12.07 -6.15
C ALA A 57 -14.60 13.52 -6.15
N TYR A 58 -13.31 13.74 -5.91
CA TYR A 58 -12.69 15.06 -5.93
C TYR A 58 -12.82 15.73 -7.31
N ALA A 59 -12.51 15.00 -8.38
CA ALA A 59 -12.67 15.49 -9.75
C ALA A 59 -14.11 15.87 -10.09
N ALA A 60 -15.08 15.13 -9.54
CA ALA A 60 -16.51 15.39 -9.70
C ALA A 60 -17.07 16.44 -8.72
N GLY A 61 -16.26 17.02 -7.84
CA GLY A 61 -16.72 17.95 -6.79
C GLY A 61 -17.66 17.31 -5.77
N ARG A 62 -17.60 15.99 -5.61
CA ARG A 62 -18.41 15.22 -4.64
C ARG A 62 -17.67 15.08 -3.32
N GLU A 63 -18.43 14.77 -2.27
CA GLU A 63 -17.85 14.41 -0.98
C GLU A 63 -16.92 13.18 -1.12
N LEU A 64 -15.76 13.26 -0.47
CA LEU A 64 -14.78 12.18 -0.54
C LEU A 64 -15.28 10.97 0.24
N PRO A 65 -15.28 9.77 -0.37
CA PRO A 65 -15.57 8.55 0.37
C PRO A 65 -14.63 8.41 1.57
N VAL A 66 -15.20 8.47 2.77
CA VAL A 66 -14.49 8.17 4.02
C VAL A 66 -14.45 6.66 4.23
N TRP A 67 -13.40 6.19 4.87
CA TRP A 67 -13.28 4.81 5.34
C TRP A 67 -13.10 4.82 6.85
N LYS A 68 -13.70 3.82 7.52
CA LYS A 68 -13.49 3.63 8.95
C LYS A 68 -12.03 3.22 9.18
N VAL A 69 -11.19 4.21 9.49
CA VAL A 69 -9.84 3.95 9.99
C VAL A 69 -10.01 3.55 11.46
N GLY A 70 -9.77 2.27 11.79
CA GLY A 70 -9.42 1.89 13.16
C GLY A 70 -10.43 1.13 14.01
N THR A 71 -10.89 -0.06 13.61
CA THR A 71 -11.43 -1.03 14.59
C THR A 71 -10.87 -2.45 14.44
N GLY A 72 -9.70 -2.58 13.81
CA GLY A 72 -9.09 -3.85 13.43
C GLY A 72 -8.84 -3.84 11.93
N GLY A 73 -7.59 -4.01 11.52
CA GLY A 73 -7.26 -4.11 10.11
C GLY A 73 -7.97 -5.32 9.49
N HIS A 74 -8.50 -5.19 8.29
CA HIS A 74 -9.17 -6.28 7.61
C HIS A 74 -8.11 -7.28 7.10
N PRO A 75 -8.30 -8.61 7.20
CA PRO A 75 -7.31 -9.59 6.73
C PRO A 75 -6.93 -9.43 5.24
N LEU A 76 -7.86 -8.88 4.44
CA LEU A 76 -7.65 -8.55 3.03
C LEU A 76 -7.18 -7.10 2.79
N ASP A 77 -6.71 -6.41 3.82
CA ASP A 77 -5.94 -5.18 3.63
C ASP A 77 -4.59 -5.53 3.00
N ARG A 78 -4.08 -4.63 2.17
CA ARG A 78 -2.76 -4.75 1.58
C ARG A 78 -1.80 -3.79 2.26
N LEU A 79 -0.76 -4.33 2.86
CA LEU A 79 0.29 -3.59 3.54
C LEU A 79 1.48 -3.40 2.63
N ASP A 80 2.03 -2.20 2.60
CA ASP A 80 3.30 -1.97 1.92
C ASP A 80 4.45 -2.65 2.69
N THR A 81 5.68 -2.59 2.16
CA THR A 81 6.81 -3.28 2.80
C THR A 81 7.15 -2.75 4.20
N ILE A 82 6.97 -1.45 4.51
CA ILE A 82 7.27 -0.99 5.89
C ILE A 82 6.17 -1.43 6.82
N GLU A 83 4.91 -1.26 6.44
CA GLU A 83 3.78 -1.66 7.28
C GLU A 83 3.77 -3.17 7.56
N ALA A 84 4.14 -3.97 6.55
CA ALA A 84 4.32 -5.41 6.71
C ALA A 84 5.49 -5.76 7.63
N ALA A 85 6.59 -5.00 7.55
CA ALA A 85 7.78 -5.22 8.37
C ALA A 85 7.49 -4.88 9.84
N GLU A 86 6.82 -3.75 10.07
CA GLU A 86 6.30 -3.34 11.38
C GLU A 86 5.35 -4.41 11.96
N LEU A 87 4.41 -4.93 11.15
CA LEU A 87 3.47 -5.96 11.60
C LEU A 87 4.17 -7.26 12.03
N LEU A 88 5.23 -7.65 11.35
CA LEU A 88 6.01 -8.86 11.68
C LEU A 88 7.13 -8.61 12.71
N GLY A 89 7.41 -7.35 13.06
CA GLY A 89 8.55 -7.00 13.92
C GLY A 89 9.91 -7.33 13.30
N VAL A 90 10.06 -7.17 11.98
CA VAL A 90 11.31 -7.41 11.24
C VAL A 90 11.72 -6.18 10.45
N GLU A 91 12.96 -6.17 9.94
CA GLU A 91 13.42 -5.11 9.04
C GLU A 91 12.80 -5.23 7.62
N PRO A 92 12.51 -4.12 6.91
CA PRO A 92 12.01 -4.16 5.53
C PRO A 92 12.86 -5.00 4.56
N ASP A 93 14.18 -4.98 4.74
CA ASP A 93 15.12 -5.80 3.95
C ASP A 93 14.89 -7.31 4.15
N THR A 94 14.42 -7.72 5.33
CA THR A 94 14.05 -9.11 5.59
C THR A 94 12.85 -9.54 4.75
N LEU A 95 11.87 -8.65 4.54
CA LEU A 95 10.74 -8.93 3.66
C LEU A 95 11.16 -9.04 2.19
N HIS A 96 12.07 -8.17 1.73
CA HIS A 96 12.61 -8.27 0.38
C HIS A 96 13.28 -9.64 0.15
N ARG A 97 14.07 -10.10 1.13
CA ARG A 97 14.67 -11.44 1.10
C ARG A 97 13.61 -12.55 1.14
N TYR A 98 12.61 -12.48 2.02
CA TYR A 98 11.55 -13.49 2.08
C TYR A 98 10.77 -13.60 0.77
N ARG A 99 10.49 -12.46 0.13
CA ARG A 99 9.87 -12.45 -1.20
C ARG A 99 10.78 -13.08 -2.26
N ALA A 100 12.06 -12.70 -2.29
CA ALA A 100 13.03 -13.23 -3.26
C ALA A 100 13.24 -14.75 -3.11
N GLU A 101 13.18 -15.26 -1.88
CA GLU A 101 13.30 -16.69 -1.56
C GLU A 101 11.96 -17.47 -1.72
N GLY A 102 10.88 -16.80 -2.14
CA GLY A 102 9.55 -17.43 -2.26
C GLY A 102 8.90 -17.81 -0.92
N ARG A 103 9.43 -17.32 0.20
CA ARG A 103 8.93 -17.58 1.56
C ARG A 103 7.76 -16.70 1.98
N LEU A 104 7.44 -15.68 1.20
CA LEU A 104 6.34 -14.77 1.43
C LEU A 104 5.77 -14.32 0.08
N ALA A 105 4.46 -14.48 -0.12
CA ALA A 105 3.81 -14.03 -1.33
C ALA A 105 3.56 -12.51 -1.25
N GLY A 106 3.89 -11.80 -2.33
CA GLY A 106 3.61 -10.37 -2.46
C GLY A 106 3.02 -10.06 -3.83
N VAL A 107 2.13 -9.07 -3.88
CA VAL A 107 1.54 -8.55 -5.11
C VAL A 107 2.05 -7.14 -5.37
N ASP A 108 2.53 -6.88 -6.58
CA ASP A 108 2.92 -5.52 -6.96
C ASP A 108 1.67 -4.69 -7.27
N VAL A 109 1.47 -3.61 -6.51
CA VAL A 109 0.43 -2.62 -6.75
C VAL A 109 1.11 -1.33 -7.16
N CYS A 110 0.87 -0.88 -8.39
CA CYS A 110 1.51 0.31 -8.95
C CYS A 110 3.06 0.28 -8.87
N GLY A 111 3.66 -0.92 -9.04
CA GLY A 111 5.11 -1.12 -8.97
C GLY A 111 5.68 -1.15 -7.55
N VAL A 112 4.83 -1.14 -6.52
CA VAL A 112 5.23 -1.26 -5.11
C VAL A 112 4.74 -2.60 -4.56
N PRO A 113 5.61 -3.42 -3.96
CA PRO A 113 5.20 -4.70 -3.38
C PRO A 113 4.30 -4.49 -2.17
N HIS A 114 3.19 -5.21 -2.15
CA HIS A 114 2.23 -5.26 -1.06
C HIS A 114 1.92 -6.69 -0.63
N TYR A 115 1.54 -6.85 0.62
CA TYR A 115 1.32 -8.13 1.30
C TYR A 115 -0.06 -8.14 1.94
N TRP A 116 -0.73 -9.29 1.94
CA TRP A 116 -2.02 -9.42 2.61
C TRP A 116 -1.84 -9.41 4.13
N ARG A 117 -2.59 -8.57 4.83
CA ARG A 117 -2.54 -8.48 6.29
C ARG A 117 -2.75 -9.83 6.96
N GLY A 118 -3.78 -10.58 6.55
CA GLY A 118 -4.14 -11.86 7.16
C GLY A 118 -3.05 -12.92 7.03
N GLU A 119 -2.30 -12.93 5.91
CA GLU A 119 -1.16 -13.84 5.72
C GLU A 119 -0.01 -13.48 6.67
N LEU A 120 0.24 -12.18 6.84
CA LEU A 120 1.26 -11.69 7.77
C LEU A 120 0.88 -11.94 9.24
N GLU A 121 -0.37 -11.72 9.61
CA GLU A 121 -0.88 -12.04 10.96
C GLU A 121 -0.79 -13.53 11.24
N TYR A 122 -1.22 -14.38 10.30
CA TYR A 122 -1.05 -15.83 10.41
C TYR A 122 0.42 -16.21 10.60
N ARG A 123 1.35 -15.62 9.82
CA ARG A 123 2.79 -15.87 9.96
C ARG A 123 3.35 -15.41 11.30
N ARG A 124 2.94 -14.24 11.78
CA ARG A 124 3.34 -13.70 13.09
C ARG A 124 2.92 -14.65 14.21
N ASP A 125 1.71 -15.19 14.11
CA ASP A 125 1.13 -16.08 15.12
C ASP A 125 1.62 -17.54 14.97
N ASN A 126 2.20 -17.89 13.80
CA ASN A 126 2.79 -19.19 13.49
C ASN A 126 4.24 -19.04 12.99
N PRO A 127 5.16 -18.49 13.80
CA PRO A 127 6.56 -18.42 13.43
C PRO A 127 7.09 -19.85 13.42
N GLY A 128 7.34 -20.40 12.23
CA GLY A 128 7.91 -21.75 12.10
C GLY A 128 9.17 -21.93 12.97
N ALA A 129 9.58 -23.18 13.18
CA ALA A 129 10.71 -23.48 14.08
C ALA A 129 11.97 -22.66 13.72
N PRO A 130 12.58 -21.95 14.69
CA PRO A 130 13.81 -21.21 14.43
C PRO A 130 14.95 -22.19 14.09
N GLY A 131 15.49 -22.10 12.88
CA GLY A 131 16.61 -22.93 12.46
C GLY A 131 16.93 -22.82 10.97
N ARG A 132 18.23 -22.93 10.65
CA ARG A 132 18.74 -23.06 9.27
C ARG A 132 18.07 -24.28 8.62
N PRO A 133 17.53 -24.20 7.39
CA PRO A 133 17.04 -25.39 6.70
C PRO A 133 18.17 -26.42 6.66
N ARG A 134 17.90 -27.61 7.19
CA ARG A 134 18.83 -28.73 7.06
C ARG A 134 19.06 -28.93 5.57
N LYS A 135 20.32 -28.85 5.13
CA LYS A 135 20.72 -29.33 3.80
C LYS A 135 20.20 -30.76 3.70
N ALA A 136 19.21 -31.00 2.84
CA ALA A 136 18.94 -32.35 2.38
C ALA A 136 20.20 -32.80 1.65
N GLY A 137 20.88 -33.79 2.21
CA GLY A 137 21.98 -34.50 1.56
C GLY A 137 21.45 -35.51 0.56
#